data_AF-A0A662VP16-F1
#
_entry.id   AF-A0A662VP16-F1
#
_cell.length_a   1.000
_cell.length_b   1.000
_cell.length_c   1.000
_cell.angle_alpha   90.00
_cell.angle_beta   90.00
_cell.angle_gamma   90.00
#
_symmetry.space_group_name_H-M   'P 1'
#
loop_
_entity.id
_entity.type
_entity.pdbx_description
1 polymer ?
#
loop_
_entity_poly.entity_id
_entity_poly.type
_entity_poly.pdbx_seq_one_letter_code
_entity_poly.pdbx_strand_id
1 'polypeptide(L)'
;LHRDEIRRAELVANPGCYPTGTILAVAPLAKHEVVERVIFDSKSGITGAGAEPTTFTHYPNLHEAIVPYKVTNHRHYWEIVQELGRFQPDIKISFTPQVFPGSRGILTNAHVFLRGKLEIDEVKKIYEEFYKDCFFVRLQDEIRLSWVRGSNFCDIAMFKGEDRLVISSAIDNLVKGASGQAIQNMNVMFGFDEKLGLDFVPLFP
;
A
#
# COMPACT_ATOMS: atom_id res chain seq x y z
N LEU A 1 5.10 -10.61 4.26
CA LEU A 1 5.66 -10.07 5.51
C LEU A 1 5.46 -11.06 6.66
N HIS A 2 4.22 -11.36 7.07
CA HIS A 2 3.93 -12.26 8.19
C HIS A 2 3.38 -13.64 7.78
N ARG A 3 3.68 -14.12 6.57
CA ARG A 3 3.04 -15.34 6.00
C ARG A 3 3.18 -16.57 6.92
N ASP A 4 4.35 -16.77 7.52
CA ASP A 4 4.61 -17.92 8.38
C ASP A 4 4.01 -17.81 9.79
N GLU A 5 3.79 -16.58 10.26
CA GLU A 5 3.08 -16.29 11.52
C GLU A 5 1.57 -16.47 11.31
N ILE A 6 1.03 -15.93 10.21
CA ILE A 6 -0.38 -16.06 9.80
C ILE A 6 -0.77 -17.53 9.66
N ARG A 7 0.08 -18.37 9.06
CA ARG A 7 -0.17 -19.81 8.90
C ARG A 7 -0.45 -20.53 10.23
N ARG A 8 0.09 -20.01 11.34
CA ARG A 8 -0.02 -20.60 12.68
C ARG A 8 -0.95 -19.82 13.60
N ALA A 9 -1.55 -18.73 13.11
CA ALA A 9 -2.38 -17.86 13.92
C ALA A 9 -3.82 -18.41 14.03
N GLU A 10 -4.41 -18.28 15.21
CA GLU A 10 -5.85 -18.50 15.42
C GLU A 10 -6.66 -17.22 15.15
N LEU A 11 -6.02 -16.05 15.29
CA LEU A 11 -6.60 -14.74 15.06
C LEU A 11 -5.63 -13.88 14.27
N VAL A 12 -6.11 -13.35 13.14
CA VAL A 12 -5.37 -12.40 12.31
C VAL A 12 -6.12 -11.09 12.27
N ALA A 13 -5.49 -10.03 12.76
CA ALA A 13 -5.96 -8.67 12.52
C ALA A 13 -5.61 -8.28 11.08
N ASN A 14 -6.63 -8.16 10.24
CA ASN A 14 -6.42 -7.76 8.85
C ASN A 14 -5.96 -6.28 8.78
N PRO A 15 -4.94 -5.95 7.97
CA PRO A 15 -4.36 -4.61 7.95
C PRO A 15 -5.35 -3.57 7.41
N GLY A 16 -5.07 -2.31 7.73
CA GLY A 16 -5.76 -1.18 7.11
C GLY A 16 -5.43 -1.05 5.63
N CYS A 17 -6.32 -0.38 4.88
CA CYS A 17 -6.14 -0.16 3.45
C CYS A 17 -4.92 0.70 3.10
N TYR A 18 -4.71 1.85 3.79
CA TYR A 18 -3.51 2.67 3.58
C TYR A 18 -2.21 1.94 3.98
N PRO A 19 -2.12 1.34 5.19
CA PRO A 19 -0.96 0.55 5.60
C PRO A 19 -0.55 -0.50 4.57
N THR A 20 -1.52 -1.18 3.96
CA THR A 20 -1.22 -2.21 2.96
C THR A 20 -0.37 -1.67 1.81
N GLY A 21 -0.77 -0.57 1.17
CA GLY A 21 0.00 0.02 0.06
C GLY A 21 1.31 0.65 0.52
N THR A 22 1.28 1.43 1.61
CA THR A 22 2.47 2.15 2.11
C THR A 22 3.57 1.20 2.59
N ILE A 23 3.20 0.14 3.33
CA ILE A 23 4.14 -0.86 3.82
C ILE A 23 4.72 -1.65 2.65
N LEU A 24 3.88 -2.13 1.71
CA LEU A 24 4.38 -2.86 0.54
C LEU A 24 5.32 -2.00 -0.32
N ALA A 25 5.06 -0.69 -0.42
CA ALA A 25 5.91 0.23 -1.15
C ALA A 25 7.29 0.45 -0.52
N VAL A 26 7.51 0.20 0.77
CA VAL A 26 8.77 0.60 1.46
C VAL A 26 9.45 -0.53 2.21
N ALA A 27 8.73 -1.62 2.53
CA ALA A 27 9.29 -2.77 3.24
C ALA A 27 10.60 -3.32 2.63
N PRO A 28 10.78 -3.40 1.28
CA PRO A 28 12.05 -3.83 0.71
C PRO A 28 13.22 -2.92 1.11
N LEU A 29 13.06 -1.60 0.99
CA LEU A 29 14.12 -0.65 1.35
C LEU A 29 14.35 -0.58 2.86
N ALA A 30 13.27 -0.64 3.66
CA ALA A 30 13.37 -0.66 5.11
C ALA A 30 14.10 -1.92 5.59
N LYS A 31 13.86 -3.10 4.98
CA LYS A 31 14.58 -4.34 5.32
C LYS A 31 16.08 -4.27 5.07
N HIS A 32 16.52 -3.40 4.14
CA HIS A 32 17.94 -3.12 3.89
C HIS A 32 18.49 -1.97 4.77
N GLU A 33 17.67 -1.40 5.65
CA GLU A 33 18.03 -0.33 6.59
C GLU A 33 18.60 0.95 5.93
N VAL A 34 18.23 1.19 4.66
CA VAL A 34 18.76 2.31 3.86
C VAL A 34 17.90 3.57 3.92
N VAL A 35 16.72 3.53 4.56
CA VAL A 35 15.78 4.66 4.56
C VAL A 35 16.09 5.64 5.69
N GLU A 36 16.44 6.89 5.38
CA GLU A 36 16.54 7.94 6.41
C GLU A 36 15.15 8.44 6.80
N ARG A 37 14.34 8.77 5.79
CA ARG A 37 13.01 9.34 5.94
C ARG A 37 12.12 8.91 4.80
N VAL A 38 10.84 8.70 5.10
CA VAL A 38 9.81 8.52 4.09
C VAL A 38 8.62 9.42 4.37
N ILE A 39 8.12 10.06 3.31
CA ILE A 39 6.89 10.85 3.33
C ILE A 39 5.88 10.16 2.41
N PHE A 40 4.83 9.62 2.99
CA PHE A 40 3.72 9.01 2.27
C PHE A 40 2.65 10.05 1.95
N ASP A 41 2.45 10.30 0.66
CA ASP A 41 1.32 11.08 0.16
C ASP A 41 0.35 10.11 -0.55
N SER A 42 -0.82 9.89 0.04
CA SER A 42 -1.74 8.85 -0.41
C SER A 42 -3.10 9.42 -0.79
N LYS A 43 -3.60 9.03 -1.96
CA LYS A 43 -4.93 9.40 -2.48
C LYS A 43 -5.83 8.18 -2.44
N SER A 44 -6.96 8.27 -1.76
CA SER A 44 -7.97 7.21 -1.67
C SER A 44 -9.27 7.60 -2.36
N GLY A 45 -9.96 6.61 -2.90
CA GLY A 45 -11.36 6.74 -3.27
C GLY A 45 -12.26 6.88 -2.04
N ILE A 46 -13.47 7.40 -2.27
CA ILE A 46 -14.45 7.77 -1.23
C ILE A 46 -14.93 6.56 -0.42
N THR A 47 -14.96 5.37 -1.01
CA THR A 47 -15.43 4.14 -0.31
C THR A 47 -14.62 3.78 0.93
N GLY A 48 -13.41 4.33 1.11
CA GLY A 48 -12.65 4.18 2.35
C GLY A 48 -13.35 4.78 3.59
N ALA A 49 -14.32 5.68 3.40
CA ALA A 49 -15.14 6.24 4.47
C ALA A 49 -16.31 5.34 4.91
N GLY A 50 -16.61 4.27 4.17
CA GLY A 50 -17.75 3.39 4.41
C GLY A 50 -19.01 3.78 3.62
N ALA A 51 -20.10 3.04 3.86
CA ALA A 51 -21.37 3.21 3.15
C ALA A 51 -22.27 4.30 3.76
N GLU A 52 -22.08 4.64 5.04
CA GLU A 52 -22.91 5.61 5.73
C GLU A 52 -22.65 7.05 5.24
N PRO A 53 -23.70 7.82 4.90
CA PRO A 53 -23.54 9.20 4.47
C PRO A 53 -23.15 10.10 5.65
N THR A 54 -22.29 11.06 5.38
CA THR A 54 -21.84 12.09 6.32
C THR A 54 -21.80 13.43 5.60
N THR A 55 -21.69 14.53 6.32
CA THR A 55 -21.41 15.83 5.70
C THR A 55 -20.14 15.78 4.85
N PHE A 56 -19.10 15.05 5.29
CA PHE A 56 -17.88 14.90 4.52
C PHE A 56 -18.09 14.10 3.22
N THR A 57 -18.87 13.02 3.25
CA THR A 57 -19.11 12.13 2.09
C THR A 57 -20.25 12.57 1.18
N HIS A 58 -20.89 13.71 1.48
CA HIS A 58 -21.92 14.28 0.61
C HIS A 58 -21.33 14.62 -0.76
N TYR A 59 -21.95 14.14 -1.84
CA TYR A 59 -21.38 14.20 -3.19
C TYR A 59 -20.89 15.59 -3.61
N PRO A 60 -21.67 16.69 -3.44
CA PRO A 60 -21.20 18.05 -3.76
C PRO A 60 -19.95 18.50 -3.01
N ASN A 61 -19.64 17.93 -1.84
CA ASN A 61 -18.46 18.31 -1.05
C ASN A 61 -17.18 17.60 -1.51
N LEU A 62 -17.31 16.51 -2.27
CA LEU A 62 -16.18 15.72 -2.75
C LEU A 62 -16.04 15.72 -4.27
N HIS A 63 -17.11 15.99 -5.01
CA HIS A 63 -17.06 16.08 -6.46
C HIS A 63 -16.12 17.22 -6.90
N GLU A 64 -15.28 16.95 -7.90
CA GLU A 64 -14.25 17.87 -8.41
C GLU A 64 -13.20 18.35 -7.39
N ALA A 65 -13.14 17.72 -6.20
CA ALA A 65 -12.22 18.10 -5.14
C ALA A 65 -11.18 17.02 -4.84
N ILE A 66 -9.98 17.45 -4.45
CA ILE A 66 -9.00 16.61 -3.75
C ILE A 66 -8.86 17.17 -2.34
N VAL A 67 -9.23 16.37 -1.33
CA VAL A 67 -9.41 16.86 0.04
C VAL A 67 -8.45 16.14 0.99
N PRO A 68 -7.42 16.82 1.51
CA PRO A 68 -6.62 16.32 2.63
C PRO A 68 -7.49 16.19 3.89
N TYR A 69 -7.29 15.13 4.67
CA TYR A 69 -8.00 14.94 5.93
C TYR A 69 -7.12 14.24 6.95
N LYS A 70 -7.35 14.50 8.25
CA LYS A 70 -6.54 13.93 9.35
C LYS A 70 -5.03 13.98 9.08
N VAL A 71 -4.58 15.13 8.57
CA VAL A 71 -3.31 15.31 7.85
C VAL A 71 -2.08 14.81 8.62
N THR A 72 -2.07 14.95 9.94
CA THR A 72 -0.95 14.52 10.80
C THR A 72 -1.37 13.58 11.93
N ASN A 73 -2.65 13.21 12.00
CA ASN A 73 -3.23 12.44 13.11
C ASN A 73 -4.10 11.27 12.63
N HIS A 74 -3.84 10.76 11.42
CA HIS A 74 -4.56 9.60 10.89
C HIS A 74 -4.18 8.31 11.65
N ARG A 75 -5.17 7.55 12.11
CA ARG A 75 -4.97 6.33 12.93
C ARG A 75 -4.02 5.29 12.32
N HIS A 76 -4.06 5.12 10.99
CA HIS A 76 -3.20 4.19 10.26
C HIS A 76 -1.70 4.55 10.31
N TYR A 77 -1.36 5.78 10.70
CA TYR A 77 0.04 6.18 10.89
C TYR A 77 0.78 5.22 11.82
N TRP A 78 0.16 4.82 12.94
CA TRP A 78 0.80 3.96 13.92
C TRP A 78 1.00 2.53 13.43
N GLU A 79 0.11 2.01 12.59
CA GLU A 79 0.29 0.70 11.94
C GLU A 79 1.47 0.74 10.97
N ILE A 80 1.60 1.81 10.18
CA ILE A 80 2.74 2.02 9.27
C ILE A 80 4.06 2.11 10.04
N VAL A 81 4.08 2.89 11.13
CA VAL A 81 5.25 3.02 12.01
C VAL A 81 5.62 1.69 12.64
N GLN A 82 4.64 0.95 13.15
CA GLN A 82 4.86 -0.37 13.75
C GLN A 82 5.50 -1.32 12.74
N GLU A 83 4.90 -1.47 11.56
CA GLU A 83 5.32 -2.50 10.61
C GLU A 83 6.62 -2.17 9.88
N LEU A 84 6.85 -0.90 9.51
CA LEU A 84 8.15 -0.51 8.95
C LEU A 84 9.24 -0.47 10.02
N GLY A 85 8.88 -0.11 11.26
CA GLY A 85 9.80 -0.11 12.41
C GLY A 85 10.32 -1.51 12.78
N ARG A 86 9.57 -2.58 12.47
CA ARG A 86 10.06 -3.97 12.61
C ARG A 86 11.22 -4.30 11.67
N PHE A 87 11.29 -3.64 10.52
CA PHE A 87 12.40 -3.79 9.58
C PHE A 87 13.53 -2.82 9.90
N GLN A 88 13.18 -1.57 10.22
CA GLN A 88 14.13 -0.51 10.50
C GLN A 88 13.62 0.42 11.61
N PRO A 89 14.02 0.22 12.88
CA PRO A 89 13.43 0.90 14.03
C PRO A 89 13.54 2.43 14.04
N ASP A 90 14.52 3.00 13.35
CA ASP A 90 14.86 4.43 13.37
C ASP A 90 14.41 5.19 12.09
N ILE A 91 13.58 4.56 11.27
CA ILE A 91 12.97 5.19 10.09
C ILE A 91 12.08 6.38 10.48
N LYS A 92 12.29 7.54 9.86
CA LYS A 92 11.42 8.72 10.07
C LYS A 92 10.25 8.69 9.10
N ILE A 93 9.03 8.57 9.61
CA ILE A 93 7.82 8.41 8.79
C ILE A 93 6.94 9.66 8.88
N SER A 94 6.39 10.09 7.75
CA SER A 94 5.30 11.05 7.66
C SER A 94 4.21 10.51 6.75
N PHE A 95 2.94 10.78 7.06
CA PHE A 95 1.81 10.26 6.30
C PHE A 95 0.69 11.29 6.18
N THR A 96 0.31 11.60 4.95
CA THR A 96 -0.79 12.51 4.61
C THR A 96 -1.77 11.79 3.70
N PRO A 97 -3.00 11.50 4.16
CA PRO A 97 -4.06 10.97 3.32
C PRO A 97 -4.91 12.09 2.71
N GLN A 98 -5.34 11.85 1.47
CA GLN A 98 -6.20 12.71 0.68
C GLN A 98 -7.30 11.86 0.06
N VAL A 99 -8.51 12.40 -0.06
CA VAL A 99 -9.60 11.78 -0.84
C VAL A 99 -9.65 12.44 -2.20
N PHE A 100 -9.75 11.66 -3.27
CA PHE A 100 -9.99 12.14 -4.64
C PHE A 100 -11.42 11.81 -5.08
N PRO A 101 -11.95 12.44 -6.14
CA PRO A 101 -13.35 12.28 -6.56
C PRO A 101 -13.58 10.98 -7.34
N GLY A 102 -13.22 9.84 -6.76
CA GLY A 102 -13.45 8.51 -7.31
C GLY A 102 -13.88 7.52 -6.24
N SER A 103 -14.54 6.43 -6.63
CA SER A 103 -15.13 5.51 -5.65
C SER A 103 -14.08 4.63 -4.95
N ARG A 104 -13.14 4.04 -5.71
CA ARG A 104 -12.23 3.00 -5.22
C ARG A 104 -10.78 3.30 -5.57
N GLY A 105 -9.89 2.64 -4.85
CA GLY A 105 -8.46 2.61 -5.04
C GLY A 105 -7.70 3.47 -4.02
N ILE A 106 -6.48 3.07 -3.69
CA ILE A 106 -5.46 3.91 -3.07
C ILE A 106 -4.23 3.97 -3.97
N LEU A 107 -3.77 5.18 -4.29
CA LEU A 107 -2.46 5.44 -4.88
C LEU A 107 -1.59 6.14 -3.83
N THR A 108 -0.49 5.52 -3.45
CA THR A 108 0.49 6.09 -2.52
C THR A 108 1.76 6.43 -3.27
N ASN A 109 2.22 7.68 -3.13
CA ASN A 109 3.58 8.06 -3.49
C ASN A 109 4.41 8.14 -2.21
N ALA A 110 5.35 7.20 -2.04
CA ALA A 110 6.32 7.21 -0.97
C ALA A 110 7.56 7.98 -1.44
N HIS A 111 7.75 9.18 -0.91
CA HIS A 111 8.97 9.97 -1.13
C HIS A 111 10.03 9.50 -0.14
N VAL A 112 11.00 8.72 -0.64
CA VAL A 112 12.00 8.03 0.18
C VAL A 112 13.35 8.74 0.05
N PHE A 113 13.86 9.22 1.18
CA PHE A 113 15.19 9.78 1.34
C PHE A 113 16.11 8.70 1.91
N LEU A 114 17.20 8.41 1.21
CA LEU A 114 18.12 7.34 1.56
C LEU A 114 19.29 7.86 2.40
N ARG A 115 19.86 7.00 3.27
CA ARG A 115 21.10 7.27 4.02
C ARG A 115 22.36 7.28 3.15
N GLY A 116 22.23 6.80 1.91
CA GLY A 116 23.29 6.70 0.93
C GLY A 116 22.74 6.81 -0.47
N LYS A 117 23.53 6.39 -1.46
CA LYS A 117 23.12 6.41 -2.86
C LYS A 117 22.83 4.98 -3.32
N LEU A 118 21.70 4.82 -4.00
CA LEU A 118 21.38 3.62 -4.77
C LEU A 118 21.04 4.04 -6.19
N GLU A 119 21.59 3.32 -7.16
CA GLU A 119 21.16 3.40 -8.55
C GLU A 119 19.82 2.70 -8.75
N ILE A 120 19.06 3.14 -9.74
CA ILE A 120 17.70 2.63 -9.96
C ILE A 120 17.69 1.12 -10.22
N ASP A 121 18.73 0.59 -10.87
CA ASP A 121 18.86 -0.86 -11.11
C ASP A 121 19.13 -1.65 -9.82
N GLU A 122 19.83 -1.06 -8.84
CA GLU A 122 20.02 -1.67 -7.53
C GLU A 122 18.70 -1.69 -6.75
N VAL A 123 17.93 -0.61 -6.84
CA VAL A 123 16.59 -0.54 -6.24
C VAL A 123 15.67 -1.58 -6.87
N LYS A 124 15.62 -1.70 -8.20
CA LYS A 124 14.80 -2.71 -8.88
C LYS A 124 15.15 -4.13 -8.43
N LYS A 125 16.43 -4.47 -8.35
CA LYS A 125 16.89 -5.78 -7.86
C LYS A 125 16.46 -6.08 -6.43
N ILE A 126 16.49 -5.09 -5.53
CA ILE A 126 16.00 -5.24 -4.15
C ILE A 126 14.52 -5.64 -4.14
N TYR A 127 13.69 -5.01 -4.97
CA TYR A 127 12.25 -5.31 -5.03
C TYR A 127 11.96 -6.64 -5.71
N GLU A 128 12.66 -6.96 -6.80
CA GLU A 128 12.55 -8.25 -7.50
C GLU A 128 12.86 -9.40 -6.55
N GLU A 129 13.97 -9.35 -5.82
CA GLU A 129 14.35 -10.40 -4.87
C GLU A 129 13.38 -10.47 -3.68
N PHE A 130 12.93 -9.32 -3.16
CA PHE A 130 12.02 -9.30 -2.02
C PHE A 130 10.63 -9.87 -2.35
N TYR A 131 10.13 -9.64 -3.57
CA TYR A 131 8.78 -10.02 -4.00
C TYR A 131 8.72 -11.19 -4.99
N LYS A 132 9.83 -11.88 -5.28
CA LYS A 132 9.90 -12.97 -6.26
C LYS A 132 8.81 -14.05 -6.11
N ASP A 133 8.42 -14.36 -4.87
CA ASP A 133 7.41 -15.39 -4.53
C ASP A 133 6.07 -14.77 -4.08
N CYS A 134 5.79 -13.53 -4.48
CA CYS A 134 4.59 -12.79 -4.13
C CYS A 134 3.71 -12.52 -5.35
N PHE A 135 2.86 -13.50 -5.68
CA PHE A 135 1.95 -13.41 -6.84
C PHE A 135 1.15 -12.11 -6.93
N PHE A 136 0.64 -11.60 -5.80
CA PHE A 136 -0.18 -10.40 -5.76
C PHE A 136 0.59 -9.07 -5.73
N VAL A 137 1.92 -9.09 -5.89
CA VAL A 137 2.73 -7.87 -6.03
C VAL A 137 3.32 -7.84 -7.43
N ARG A 138 3.03 -6.78 -8.19
CA ARG A 138 3.54 -6.59 -9.55
C ARG A 138 4.45 -5.38 -9.59
N LEU A 139 5.67 -5.57 -10.11
CA LEU A 139 6.57 -4.45 -10.40
C LEU A 139 6.24 -3.92 -11.79
N GLN A 140 6.08 -2.61 -11.91
CA GLN A 140 5.68 -1.93 -13.14
C GLN A 140 6.62 -0.76 -13.44
N ASP A 141 6.80 -0.44 -14.72
CA ASP A 141 7.51 0.78 -15.13
C ASP A 141 6.61 2.03 -15.05
N GLU A 142 5.31 1.87 -15.33
CA GLU A 142 4.27 2.89 -15.14
C GLU A 142 3.24 2.43 -14.11
N ILE A 143 2.55 3.37 -13.47
CA ILE A 143 1.52 3.02 -12.49
C ILE A 143 0.26 3.85 -12.67
N ARG A 144 -0.90 3.19 -12.61
CA ARG A 144 -2.21 3.83 -12.62
C ARG A 144 -3.12 3.16 -11.62
N LEU A 145 -3.87 3.97 -10.89
CA LEU A 145 -4.80 3.46 -9.88
C LEU A 145 -5.89 2.57 -10.47
N SER A 146 -6.33 2.83 -11.70
CA SER A 146 -7.36 2.03 -12.36
C SER A 146 -6.91 0.60 -12.67
N TRP A 147 -5.60 0.34 -12.83
CA TRP A 147 -5.06 -0.97 -13.23
C TRP A 147 -5.16 -2.06 -12.16
N VAL A 148 -5.53 -1.71 -10.93
CA VAL A 148 -5.71 -2.65 -9.82
C VAL A 148 -7.16 -2.75 -9.38
N ARG A 149 -8.06 -1.99 -10.03
CA ARG A 149 -9.47 -1.87 -9.62
C ARG A 149 -10.16 -3.23 -9.63
N GLY A 150 -10.79 -3.54 -8.51
CA GLY A 150 -11.50 -4.79 -8.32
C GLY A 150 -10.60 -6.01 -8.33
N SER A 151 -9.28 -5.87 -8.08
CA SER A 151 -8.30 -6.97 -8.03
C SER A 151 -7.61 -7.05 -6.66
N ASN A 152 -6.98 -8.20 -6.36
CA ASN A 152 -6.16 -8.35 -5.16
C ASN A 152 -4.68 -7.94 -5.38
N PHE A 153 -4.35 -7.30 -6.50
CA PHE A 153 -2.98 -6.89 -6.80
C PHE A 153 -2.58 -5.60 -6.07
N CYS A 154 -1.29 -5.52 -5.74
CA CYS A 154 -0.57 -4.29 -5.44
C CYS A 154 0.45 -4.06 -6.56
N ASP A 155 0.27 -2.98 -7.31
CA ASP A 155 1.24 -2.54 -8.31
C ASP A 155 2.24 -1.62 -7.65
N ILE A 156 3.53 -1.77 -7.98
CA ILE A 156 4.61 -0.93 -7.49
C ILE A 156 5.45 -0.43 -8.66
N ALA A 157 5.69 0.88 -8.71
CA ALA A 157 6.61 1.51 -9.65
C ALA A 157 7.66 2.34 -8.90
N MET A 158 8.87 2.41 -9.47
CA MET A 158 10.04 2.98 -8.83
C MET A 158 10.63 4.07 -9.72
N PHE A 159 10.76 5.27 -9.18
CA PHE A 159 11.31 6.43 -9.89
C PHE A 159 12.46 7.02 -9.10
N LYS A 160 13.60 7.23 -9.76
CA LYS A 160 14.76 7.91 -9.17
C LYS A 160 14.74 9.39 -9.56
N GLY A 161 14.65 10.26 -8.55
CA GLY A 161 14.95 11.68 -8.69
C GLY A 161 16.39 11.99 -8.29
N GLU A 162 16.76 13.27 -8.30
CA GLU A 162 18.11 13.71 -7.91
C GLU A 162 18.38 13.48 -6.41
N ASP A 163 17.43 13.88 -5.54
CA ASP A 163 17.60 13.88 -4.08
C ASP A 163 16.80 12.78 -3.35
N ARG A 164 15.92 12.06 -4.06
CA ARG A 164 15.04 11.06 -3.45
C ARG A 164 14.57 10.02 -4.45
N LEU A 165 14.15 8.88 -3.93
CA LEU A 165 13.33 7.92 -4.66
C LEU A 165 11.85 8.25 -4.47
N VAL A 166 11.05 7.96 -5.49
CA VAL A 166 9.60 7.90 -5.38
C VAL A 166 9.18 6.47 -5.66
N ILE A 167 8.67 5.79 -4.63
CA ILE A 167 8.09 4.47 -4.77
C ILE A 167 6.59 4.63 -4.74
N SER A 168 5.95 4.39 -5.88
CA SER A 168 4.51 4.48 -6.00
C SER A 168 3.89 3.10 -5.84
N SER A 169 2.82 3.00 -5.06
CA SER A 169 1.99 1.78 -5.01
C SER A 169 0.53 2.08 -5.31
N ALA A 170 -0.15 1.13 -5.93
CA ALA A 170 -1.57 1.18 -6.22
C ALA A 170 -2.25 -0.11 -5.75
N ILE A 171 -3.37 0.03 -5.05
CA ILE A 171 -4.23 -1.10 -4.64
C ILE A 171 -5.71 -0.74 -4.81
N ASP A 172 -6.60 -1.73 -4.96
CA ASP A 172 -8.02 -1.53 -4.66
C ASP A 172 -8.21 -1.54 -3.13
N ASN A 173 -8.76 -0.45 -2.57
CA ASN A 173 -8.90 -0.27 -1.12
C ASN A 173 -9.90 -1.23 -0.47
N LEU A 174 -10.84 -1.82 -1.23
CA LEU A 174 -11.85 -2.74 -0.73
C LEU A 174 -11.47 -4.20 -0.97
N VAL A 175 -10.58 -4.47 -1.92
CA VAL A 175 -10.04 -5.81 -2.20
C VAL A 175 -8.67 -5.97 -1.51
N LYS A 176 -7.57 -5.63 -2.17
CA LYS A 176 -6.23 -5.77 -1.59
C LYS A 176 -6.05 -4.96 -0.31
N GLY A 177 -6.71 -3.80 -0.19
CA GLY A 177 -6.69 -2.99 1.02
C GLY A 177 -7.65 -3.45 2.14
N ALA A 178 -8.50 -4.46 1.91
CA ALA A 178 -9.44 -4.94 2.90
C ALA A 178 -9.81 -6.42 2.70
N SER A 179 -10.91 -6.70 1.99
CA SER A 179 -11.55 -8.02 1.99
C SER A 179 -10.73 -9.08 1.24
N GLY A 180 -10.08 -8.70 0.14
CA GLY A 180 -9.20 -9.59 -0.61
C GLY A 180 -7.98 -10.02 0.22
N GLN A 181 -7.39 -9.10 0.98
CA GLN A 181 -6.34 -9.42 1.94
C GLN A 181 -6.85 -10.34 3.06
N ALA A 182 -8.09 -10.16 3.52
CA ALA A 182 -8.69 -11.03 4.52
C ALA A 182 -8.88 -12.47 4.01
N ILE A 183 -9.34 -12.63 2.76
CA ILE A 183 -9.42 -13.94 2.09
C ILE A 183 -8.02 -14.52 1.88
N GLN A 184 -7.03 -13.70 1.51
CA GLN A 184 -5.65 -14.15 1.36
C GLN A 184 -5.08 -14.66 2.70
N ASN A 185 -5.35 -13.95 3.81
CA ASN A 185 -5.00 -14.38 5.16
C ASN A 185 -5.69 -15.71 5.52
N MET A 186 -7.00 -15.82 5.24
CA MET A 186 -7.76 -17.06 5.44
C MET A 186 -7.14 -18.22 4.65
N ASN A 187 -6.84 -18.04 3.37
CA ASN A 187 -6.20 -19.07 2.55
C ASN A 187 -4.89 -19.57 3.18
N VAL A 188 -4.06 -18.65 3.68
CA VAL A 188 -2.80 -19.00 4.36
C VAL A 188 -3.05 -19.74 5.69
N MET A 189 -4.02 -19.31 6.50
CA MET A 189 -4.37 -19.95 7.77
C MET A 189 -4.87 -21.39 7.57
N PHE A 190 -5.66 -21.63 6.53
CA PHE A 190 -6.26 -22.95 6.25
C PHE A 190 -5.43 -23.82 5.30
N GLY A 191 -4.26 -23.34 4.85
CA GLY A 191 -3.37 -24.10 3.97
C GLY A 191 -3.88 -24.26 2.52
N PHE A 192 -4.81 -23.41 2.09
CA PHE A 192 -5.23 -23.33 0.68
C PHE A 192 -4.18 -22.63 -0.18
N ASP A 193 -4.32 -22.74 -1.51
CA ASP A 193 -3.58 -21.86 -2.43
C ASP A 193 -3.92 -20.40 -2.08
N GLU A 194 -2.89 -19.58 -1.85
CA GLU A 194 -3.02 -18.17 -1.49
C GLU A 194 -3.86 -17.38 -2.50
N LYS A 195 -3.91 -17.83 -3.76
CA LYS A 195 -4.68 -17.22 -4.86
C LYS A 195 -6.15 -17.62 -4.91
N LEU A 196 -6.57 -18.64 -4.16
CA LEU A 196 -7.91 -19.21 -4.25
C LEU A 196 -8.98 -18.12 -4.05
N GLY A 197 -9.80 -17.91 -5.09
CA GLY A 197 -10.87 -16.91 -5.10
C GLY A 197 -10.39 -15.46 -5.26
N LEU A 198 -9.13 -15.23 -5.65
CA LEU A 198 -8.50 -13.90 -5.70
C LEU A 198 -7.74 -13.59 -7.00
N ASP A 199 -7.62 -14.54 -7.92
CA ASP A 199 -6.86 -14.42 -9.18
C ASP A 199 -7.65 -13.79 -10.34
N PHE A 200 -8.77 -13.12 -10.03
CA PHE A 200 -9.49 -12.33 -11.01
C PHE A 200 -8.64 -11.15 -11.51
N VAL A 201 -8.69 -10.96 -12.84
CA VAL A 201 -8.00 -9.85 -13.49
C VAL A 201 -8.68 -8.51 -13.15
N PRO A 202 -7.91 -7.42 -12.98
CA PRO A 202 -8.47 -6.09 -12.79
C PRO A 202 -9.42 -5.69 -13.93
N LEU A 203 -10.47 -4.94 -13.60
CA LEU A 203 -11.37 -4.37 -14.60
C LEU A 203 -10.73 -3.14 -15.25
N PHE A 204 -10.88 -3.01 -16.56
CA PHE A 204 -10.38 -1.90 -17.35
C PHE A 204 -11.42 -1.51 -18.41
N PRO A 205 -11.67 -0.21 -18.67
CA PRO A 205 -11.16 0.99 -17.97
C PRO A 205 -11.87 1.32 -16.65
#